data_AF-A0A5D2TGR7-F1
#
_entry.id   AF-A0A5D2TGR7-F1
#
_cell.length_a   1.000
_cell.length_b   1.000
_cell.length_c   1.000
_cell.angle_alpha   90.00
_cell.angle_beta   90.00
_cell.angle_gamma   90.00
#
_symmetry.space_group_name_H-M   'P 1'
#
loop_
_entity.id
_entity.type
_entity.pdbx_description
1 polymer ?
#
loop_
_entity_poly.entity_id
_entity_poly.type
_entity_poly.pdbx_seq_one_letter_code
_entity_poly.pdbx_strand_id
1 'polypeptide(L)' 'MIVLQGRYTGCKEVIIRSFDDETRDLPYDHSLVAAIKKYPTKVIHKDSAKKTAKKSRVKFVCCSH' A
#
# COMPACT_ATOMS: atom_id res chain seq x y z
N MET A 1 -2.21 -10.16 0.85
CA MET A 1 -0.86 -10.19 0.29
C MET A 1 0.01 -9.22 1.05
N ILE A 2 1.30 -9.53 1.18
CA ILE A 2 2.30 -8.70 1.85
C ILE A 2 3.51 -8.54 0.92
N VAL A 3 4.05 -7.32 0.84
CA VAL A 3 5.26 -7.07 0.03
C VAL A 3 6.43 -7.83 0.66
N LEU A 4 7.11 -8.66 -0.11
CA LEU A 4 8.27 -9.41 0.37
C LEU A 4 9.61 -8.74 0.06
N GLN A 5 9.67 -7.82 -0.90
CA GLN A 5 10.92 -7.21 -1.38
C GLN A 5 10.77 -5.71 -1.70
N GLY A 6 11.88 -4.96 -1.62
CA GLY A 6 11.92 -3.53 -1.92
C GLY A 6 11.59 -2.60 -0.73
N ARG A 7 11.33 -1.32 -1.01
CA ARG A 7 11.16 -0.28 0.03
C ARG A 7 9.89 -0.44 0.89
N TYR A 8 8.91 -1.21 0.42
CA TYR A 8 7.59 -1.35 1.03
C TYR A 8 7.37 -2.73 1.66
N THR A 9 8.44 -3.49 1.89
CA THR A 9 8.42 -4.81 2.57
C THR A 9 7.61 -4.79 3.86
N GLY A 10 6.82 -5.84 4.07
CA GLY A 10 5.97 -5.99 5.26
C GLY A 10 4.72 -5.12 5.28
N CYS A 11 4.48 -4.29 4.25
CA CYS A 11 3.23 -3.58 4.11
C CYS A 11 2.16 -4.50 3.49
N LYS A 12 0.93 -4.42 4.01
CA LYS A 12 -0.23 -5.07 3.38
C LYS A 12 -0.62 -4.31 2.12
N GLU A 13 -0.99 -5.08 1.11
CA GLU A 13 -1.28 -4.58 -0.21
C GLU A 13 -2.49 -5.25 -0.85
N VAL A 14 -3.00 -4.62 -1.90
CA VAL A 14 -4.10 -5.10 -2.73
C VAL A 14 -3.68 -5.00 -4.20
N ILE A 15 -3.82 -6.11 -4.92
CA ILE A 15 -3.60 -6.15 -6.37
C ILE A 15 -4.76 -5.41 -7.04
N ILE A 16 -4.45 -4.42 -7.86
CA ILE A 16 -5.44 -3.66 -8.65
C ILE A 16 -5.60 -4.30 -10.03
N ARG A 17 -4.50 -4.72 -10.64
CA ARG A 17 -4.46 -5.32 -11.98
C ARG A 17 -3.25 -6.26 -12.10
N SER A 18 -3.44 -7.44 -12.66
CA SER A 18 -2.35 -8.32 -13.13
C SER A 18 -2.04 -8.03 -14.60
N PHE A 19 -0.77 -8.11 -14.99
CA PHE A 19 -0.32 -7.98 -16.37
C PHE A 19 0.39 -9.27 -16.78
N ASP A 20 -0.37 -10.20 -17.32
CA ASP A 20 0.10 -11.52 -17.74
C ASP A 20 0.78 -11.52 -19.14
N ASP A 21 0.81 -10.37 -19.82
CA ASP A 21 1.43 -10.21 -21.14
C ASP A 21 2.95 -10.00 -21.00
N GLU A 22 3.72 -11.02 -21.41
CA GLU A 22 5.19 -10.97 -21.54
C GLU A 22 5.61 -9.97 -22.62
N THR A 23 5.58 -8.68 -22.27
CA THR A 23 6.07 -7.60 -23.12
C THR A 23 7.59 -7.58 -23.02
N ARG A 24 8.29 -7.32 -24.13
CA ARG A 24 9.76 -7.40 -24.22
C ARG A 24 10.51 -6.53 -23.19
N ASP A 25 9.84 -5.53 -22.62
CA ASP A 25 10.38 -4.62 -21.61
C ASP A 25 10.45 -5.22 -20.19
N LEU A 26 9.58 -6.19 -19.87
CA LEU A 26 9.53 -6.85 -18.55
C LEU A 26 9.28 -8.35 -18.76
N PRO A 27 10.32 -9.20 -18.75
CA PRO A 27 10.20 -10.64 -19.00
C PRO A 27 9.60 -11.43 -17.81
N TYR A 28 8.97 -10.75 -16.85
CA TYR A 28 8.35 -11.35 -15.68
C TYR A 28 6.92 -10.82 -15.53
N ASP A 29 6.03 -11.70 -15.07
CA ASP A 29 4.67 -11.34 -14.67
C ASP A 29 4.74 -10.26 -13.58
N HIS A 30 4.01 -9.18 -13.81
CA HIS A 30 3.99 -8.02 -12.94
C HIS A 30 2.55 -7.55 -12.73
N SER A 31 2.33 -6.88 -11.61
CA SER A 31 1.01 -6.43 -11.19
C SER A 31 1.08 -5.00 -10.68
N LEU A 32 -0.01 -4.27 -10.94
CA LEU A 32 -0.24 -2.99 -10.30
C LEU A 32 -0.79 -3.23 -8.91
N VAL A 33 -0.06 -2.78 -7.90
CA VAL A 33 -0.38 -3.02 -6.49
C VAL A 33 -0.53 -1.71 -5.75
N ALA A 34 -1.58 -1.59 -4.92
CA ALA A 34 -1.69 -0.53 -3.93
C ALA A 34 -1.33 -1.05 -2.54
N ALA A 35 -0.26 -0.50 -1.97
CA ALA A 35 0.21 -0.79 -0.63
C ALA A 35 -0.14 0.34 0.35
N ILE A 36 -0.36 -0.02 1.61
CA ILE A 36 -0.56 0.95 2.70
C ILE A 36 0.82 1.35 3.26
N LYS A 37 1.25 2.59 3.02
CA LYS A 37 2.52 3.11 3.54
C LYS A 37 2.45 3.51 5.01
N LYS A 38 1.31 4.05 5.44
CA LYS A 38 1.10 4.45 6.83
C LYS A 38 -0.27 3.98 7.29
N TYR A 39 -0.26 3.08 8.26
CA TYR A 39 -1.47 2.63 8.93
C TYR A 39 -2.05 3.73 9.81
N PRO A 40 -3.39 3.80 9.93
CA PRO A 40 -4.02 4.68 10.90
C PRO A 40 -3.61 4.25 12.31
N THR A 41 -3.28 5.22 13.14
CA THR A 41 -2.95 4.98 14.55
C THR A 41 -4.24 4.95 15.38
N LYS A 42 -4.26 4.16 16.47
CA LYS A 42 -5.41 4.03 17.36
C LYS A 42 -5.94 5.40 17.81
N VAL A 43 -7.22 5.64 17.53
CA VAL A 43 -7.97 6.80 18.02
C VAL A 43 -8.51 6.45 19.40
N ILE A 44 -8.35 7.37 20.36
CA ILE A 44 -8.88 7.24 21.72
C ILE A 44 -9.91 8.34 21.97
N HIS A 45 -10.87 8.10 22.87
CA HIS A 45 -11.95 9.05 23.15
C HIS A 45 -11.45 10.42 23.64
N LYS A 46 -10.25 10.47 24.24
CA LYS A 46 -9.60 11.70 24.70
C LYS A 46 -8.95 12.53 23.59
N ASP A 47 -8.92 12.04 22.34
CA ASP A 47 -8.34 12.78 21.22
C ASP A 47 -9.25 13.95 20.81
N SER A 48 -8.65 15.13 20.62
CA SER A 48 -9.36 16.26 20.01
C SER A 48 -9.64 15.99 18.53
N ALA A 49 -10.69 16.62 17.97
CA ALA A 49 -11.09 16.44 16.58
C ALA A 49 -9.92 16.58 15.57
N LYS A 50 -9.01 17.55 15.82
CA LYS A 50 -7.80 17.77 15.00
C LYS A 50 -6.81 16.61 15.08
N LYS A 51 -6.66 15.97 16.25
CA LYS A 51 -5.78 14.79 16.42
C LYS A 51 -6.41 13.57 15.77
N THR A 52 -7.71 13.36 15.97
CA THR A 52 -8.45 12.25 15.34
C THR A 52 -8.33 12.29 13.81
N ALA A 53 -8.54 13.45 13.20
CA ALA A 53 -8.39 13.62 11.76
C ALA A 53 -6.96 13.33 11.26
N LYS A 54 -5.92 13.61 12.06
CA LYS A 54 -4.54 13.27 11.69
C LYS A 54 -4.24 11.79 11.85
N LYS A 55 -4.81 11.13 12.86
CA LYS A 55 -4.60 9.70 13.16
C LYS A 55 -5.32 8.77 12.19
N SER A 56 -6.48 9.19 11.66
CA SER A 56 -7.27 8.40 10.70
C SER A 56 -6.75 8.48 9.27
N ARG A 57 -5.83 9.39 8.95
CA ARG A 57 -5.27 9.52 7.60
C ARG A 57 -4.42 8.31 7.23
N VAL A 58 -4.90 7.56 6.25
CA VAL A 58 -4.17 6.48 5.60
C VAL A 58 -3.41 7.04 4.40
N LYS A 59 -2.15 6.66 4.25
CA LYS A 59 -1.35 6.99 3.06
C LYS A 59 -1.14 5.72 2.26
N PHE A 60 -1.65 5.70 1.03
CA PHE A 60 -1.43 4.63 0.07
C PHE A 60 -0.28 4.98 -0.87
N VAL A 61 0.35 3.95 -1.42
CA VAL A 61 1.34 4.06 -2.49
C VAL A 61 1.00 3.04 -3.55
N CYS A 62 1.03 3.47 -4.81
CA CYS A 62 0.94 2.57 -5.95
C CYS A 62 2.36 2.12 -6.31
N CYS A 63 2.58 0.81 -6.33
CA CYS A 63 3.82 0.19 -6.76
C CYS A 63 3.49 -0.72 -7.96
N SER A 64 4.30 -0.64 -9.00
CA SER A 64 4.37 -1.69 -10.01
C SER A 64 5.30 -2.76 -9.46
N HIS A 65 4.80 -3.96 -9.24
CA HIS A 65 5.60 -5.10 -8.82
C HIS A 65 5.75 -6.06 -9.97
#